data_AF-M3UMV5-F1
#
_entry.id   AF-M3UMV5-F1
#
_cell.length_a   1.000
_cell.length_b   1.000
_cell.length_c   1.000
_cell.angle_alpha   90.00
_cell.angle_beta   90.00
_cell.angle_gamma   90.00
#
_symmetry.space_group_name_H-M   'P 1'
#
loop_
_entity.id
_entity.type
_entity.pdbx_description
1 polymer ?
#
loop_
_entity_poly.entity_id
_entity_poly.type
_entity_poly.pdbx_seq_one_letter_code
_entity_poly.pdbx_strand_id
1 'polypeptide(L)'
;MLQFRNLVVTPDDPVDQWGVEGVLAALDRGTLKNWRKIAAAVRSDPHGRTAEDLDVALRLAEDRGAVAIMTRVLARARREEG
;
A
#
# COMPACT_ATOMS: atom_id res chain seq x y z
N MET A 1 13.20 -7.30 -11.01
CA MET A 1 12.84 -5.87 -10.84
C MET A 1 11.39 -5.71 -11.25
N LEU A 2 10.56 -5.11 -10.39
CA LEU A 2 9.14 -4.90 -10.71
C LEU A 2 9.01 -3.73 -11.68
N GLN A 3 8.73 -4.01 -12.95
CA GLN A 3 8.42 -2.96 -13.93
C GLN A 3 6.91 -2.80 -14.01
N PHE A 4 6.42 -1.63 -13.64
CA PHE A 4 5.03 -1.24 -13.81
C PHE A 4 4.86 -0.73 -15.24
N ARG A 5 3.96 -1.33 -16.03
CA ARG A 5 3.82 -1.00 -17.45
C ARG A 5 3.22 0.39 -17.72
N ASN A 6 2.81 1.16 -16.71
CA ASN A 6 2.18 2.49 -16.89
C ASN A 6 2.36 3.47 -15.71
N LEU A 7 3.38 3.30 -14.87
CA LEU A 7 3.64 4.23 -13.75
C LEU A 7 5.04 4.83 -13.88
N VAL A 8 5.11 6.16 -13.81
CA VAL A 8 6.35 6.95 -13.81
C VAL A 8 7.11 6.83 -12.47
N VAL A 9 6.55 6.10 -11.51
CA VAL A 9 7.06 5.93 -10.15
C VAL A 9 7.71 4.56 -9.94
N THR A 10 8.85 4.58 -9.28
CA THR A 10 9.66 3.43 -8.89
C THR A 10 9.37 3.03 -7.43
N PRO A 11 9.65 1.78 -7.03
CA PRO A 11 9.55 1.36 -5.62
C PRO A 11 10.45 2.14 -4.65
N ASP A 12 11.38 2.96 -5.15
CA ASP A 12 12.23 3.80 -4.32
C ASP A 12 11.62 5.18 -4.07
N ASP A 13 10.63 5.61 -4.86
CA ASP A 13 9.92 6.87 -4.67
C ASP A 13 9.12 6.89 -3.35
N PRO A 14 8.77 8.09 -2.86
CA PRO A 14 7.82 8.27 -1.77
C PRO A 14 6.48 7.57 -2.08
N VAL A 15 5.94 6.85 -1.09
CA VAL A 15 4.77 5.98 -1.29
C VAL A 15 3.48 6.75 -1.56
N ASP A 16 3.40 7.99 -1.12
CA ASP A 16 2.31 8.93 -1.41
C ASP A 16 2.22 9.31 -2.91
N GLN A 17 3.28 9.09 -3.68
CA GLN A 17 3.31 9.31 -5.13
C GLN A 17 2.91 8.07 -5.93
N TRP A 18 2.78 6.91 -5.30
CA TRP A 18 2.56 5.64 -6.01
C TRP A 18 1.15 5.50 -6.58
N GLY A 19 0.16 6.14 -5.95
CA GLY A 19 -1.26 5.98 -6.27
C GLY A 19 -1.76 4.54 -6.09
N VAL A 20 -3.04 4.33 -6.41
CA VAL A 20 -3.69 3.00 -6.32
C VAL A 20 -2.92 1.93 -7.07
N GLU A 21 -2.53 2.19 -8.32
CA GLU A 21 -1.86 1.21 -9.18
C GLU A 21 -0.48 0.80 -8.64
N GLY A 22 0.28 1.74 -8.08
CA GLY A 22 1.58 1.45 -7.49
C GLY A 22 1.46 0.66 -6.19
N VAL A 23 0.47 1.00 -5.37
CA VAL A 23 0.14 0.24 -4.16
C VAL A 23 -0.35 -1.17 -4.50
N LEU A 24 -1.27 -1.31 -5.47
CA LEU A 24 -1.79 -2.60 -5.95
C LEU A 24 -0.65 -3.52 -6.40
N ALA A 25 0.21 -3.05 -7.29
CA ALA A 25 1.30 -3.89 -7.76
C ALA A 25 2.39 -4.12 -6.70
N ALA A 26 2.51 -3.26 -5.67
CA ALA A 26 3.30 -3.57 -4.48
C ALA A 26 2.65 -4.66 -3.59
N LEU A 27 1.31 -4.76 -3.54
CA LEU A 27 0.63 -5.86 -2.85
C LEU A 27 0.85 -7.18 -3.59
N ASP A 28 0.61 -7.22 -4.89
CA ASP A 28 0.65 -8.48 -5.66
C ASP A 28 2.05 -9.01 -5.95
N ARG A 29 3.02 -8.11 -6.11
CA ARG A 29 4.35 -8.47 -6.63
C ARG A 29 5.50 -7.77 -5.90
N GLY A 30 5.18 -7.00 -4.87
CA GLY A 30 6.17 -6.25 -4.10
C GLY A 30 6.94 -7.12 -3.11
N THR A 31 7.86 -6.47 -2.40
CA THR A 31 8.65 -7.10 -1.34
C THR A 31 8.21 -6.57 0.03
N LEU A 32 8.69 -7.19 1.11
CA LEU A 32 8.50 -6.68 2.47
C LEU A 32 8.98 -5.24 2.66
N LYS A 33 9.97 -4.76 1.88
CA LYS A 33 10.39 -3.34 1.90
C LYS A 33 9.25 -2.42 1.45
N ASN A 34 8.54 -2.81 0.39
CA ASN A 34 7.42 -2.04 -0.15
C ASN A 34 6.25 -2.02 0.85
N TRP A 35 5.92 -3.16 1.44
CA TRP A 35 4.84 -3.24 2.43
C TRP A 35 5.16 -2.42 3.68
N ARG A 36 6.42 -2.38 4.12
CA ARG A 36 6.85 -1.52 5.22
C ARG A 36 6.68 -0.04 4.91
N LYS A 37 6.97 0.42 3.69
CA LYS A 37 6.73 1.81 3.27
C LYS A 37 5.25 2.17 3.35
N ILE A 38 4.38 1.35 2.76
CA ILE A 38 2.93 1.55 2.82
C ILE A 38 2.45 1.57 4.27
N ALA A 39 2.85 0.58 5.06
CA ALA A 39 2.44 0.49 6.45
C ALA A 39 2.93 1.67 7.30
N ALA A 40 4.10 2.22 7.01
CA ALA A 40 4.61 3.42 7.70
C ALA A 40 3.77 4.66 7.36
N ALA A 41 3.47 4.89 6.08
CA ALA A 41 2.63 6.02 5.67
C ALA A 41 1.21 5.91 6.25
N VAL A 42 0.59 4.73 6.17
CA VAL A 42 -0.75 4.48 6.74
C VAL A 42 -0.78 4.66 8.25
N ARG A 43 0.28 4.30 8.98
CA ARG A 43 0.33 4.57 10.43
C ARG A 43 0.53 6.05 10.76
N SER A 44 1.17 6.81 9.87
CA SER A 44 1.42 8.24 10.05
C SER A 44 0.18 9.07 9.72
N ASP A 45 -0.64 8.62 8.79
CA ASP A 45 -1.88 9.27 8.36
C ASP A 45 -2.93 8.20 7.98
N PRO A 46 -3.66 7.63 8.96
CA PRO A 46 -4.59 6.50 8.75
C PRO A 46 -5.83 6.82 7.91
N HIS A 47 -6.12 8.10 7.72
CA HIS A 47 -7.17 8.62 6.85
C HIS A 47 -6.63 9.38 5.63
N GLY A 48 -5.30 9.41 5.48
CA GLY A 48 -4.62 10.09 4.40
C GLY A 48 -4.69 9.37 3.06
N ARG A 49 -4.13 10.03 2.05
CA ARG A 49 -4.20 9.57 0.66
C ARG A 49 -3.64 8.16 0.46
N THR A 50 -2.51 7.82 1.09
CA THR A 50 -1.94 6.46 0.97
C THR A 50 -2.85 5.40 1.61
N ALA A 51 -3.59 5.74 2.68
CA ALA A 51 -4.53 4.84 3.32
C ALA A 51 -5.79 4.62 2.47
N GLU A 52 -6.26 5.65 1.78
CA GLU A 52 -7.33 5.55 0.79
C GLU A 52 -6.91 4.72 -0.42
N ASP A 53 -5.73 5.01 -0.99
CA ASP A 53 -5.19 4.26 -2.13
C ASP A 53 -4.99 2.78 -1.77
N LEU A 54 -4.54 2.49 -0.54
CA LEU A 54 -4.45 1.12 -0.01
C LEU A 54 -5.82 0.45 0.11
N ASP A 55 -6.85 1.14 0.62
CA ASP A 55 -8.19 0.56 0.76
C ASP A 55 -8.77 0.13 -0.60
N VAL A 56 -8.53 0.92 -1.65
CA VAL A 56 -8.91 0.58 -3.02
C VAL A 56 -8.08 -0.60 -3.53
N ALA A 57 -6.75 -0.53 -3.39
CA ALA A 57 -5.85 -1.59 -3.85
C ALA A 57 -6.13 -2.95 -3.19
N LEU A 58 -6.49 -2.99 -1.90
CA LEU A 58 -6.87 -4.21 -1.18
C LEU A 58 -8.07 -4.93 -1.78
N ARG A 59 -8.98 -4.20 -2.45
CA ARG A 59 -10.16 -4.78 -3.13
C ARG A 59 -9.82 -5.35 -4.50
N LEU A 60 -8.69 -4.94 -5.08
CA LEU A 60 -8.24 -5.31 -6.42
C LEU A 60 -7.14 -6.37 -6.42
N ALA A 61 -6.34 -6.43 -5.35
CA ALA A 61 -5.19 -7.32 -5.26
C ALA A 61 -5.56 -8.81 -5.29
N GLU A 62 -4.74 -9.58 -5.98
CA GLU A 62 -4.87 -11.03 -6.15
C GLU A 62 -4.12 -11.80 -5.05
N ASP A 63 -3.03 -11.25 -4.50
CA ASP A 63 -2.28 -11.90 -3.42
C ASP A 63 -3.05 -11.84 -2.09
N ARG A 64 -3.74 -12.94 -1.77
CA ARG A 64 -4.54 -13.06 -0.54
C ARG A 64 -3.73 -12.93 0.75
N GLY A 65 -2.44 -13.27 0.73
CA GLY A 65 -1.55 -13.14 1.90
C GLY A 65 -1.24 -11.67 2.19
N ALA A 66 -0.84 -10.94 1.15
CA ALA A 66 -0.60 -9.50 1.18
C ALA A 66 -1.87 -8.76 1.63
N VAL A 67 -3.02 -9.07 1.03
CA VAL A 67 -4.33 -8.49 1.39
C VAL A 67 -4.63 -8.72 2.87
N ALA A 68 -4.51 -9.96 3.35
CA ALA A 68 -4.84 -10.26 4.74
C ALA A 68 -3.94 -9.50 5.73
N ILE A 69 -2.65 -9.34 5.44
CA ILE A 69 -1.71 -8.61 6.30
C ILE A 69 -2.03 -7.11 6.26
N MET A 70 -2.15 -6.53 5.07
CA MET A 70 -2.29 -5.08 4.90
C MET A 70 -3.67 -4.57 5.32
N THR A 71 -4.73 -5.36 5.21
CA THR A 71 -6.03 -5.06 5.83
C THR A 71 -5.92 -4.92 7.34
N ARG A 72 -5.14 -5.77 8.02
CA ARG A 72 -4.93 -5.67 9.47
C ARG A 72 -4.13 -4.43 9.84
N VAL A 73 -3.14 -4.07 9.02
CA VAL A 73 -2.35 -2.83 9.19
C VAL A 73 -3.26 -1.61 9.12
N LEU A 74 -4.07 -1.49 8.05
CA LEU A 74 -4.99 -0.36 7.87
C LEU A 74 -6.02 -0.28 8.99
N ALA A 75 -6.65 -1.41 9.33
CA ALA A 75 -7.64 -1.47 10.39
C ALA A 75 -7.06 -1.15 11.77
N ARG A 76 -5.80 -1.52 12.04
CA ARG A 76 -5.13 -1.18 13.30
C ARG A 76 -4.79 0.30 13.36
N ALA A 77 -4.22 0.87 12.30
CA ALA A 77 -3.87 2.30 12.25
C ALA A 77 -5.09 3.19 12.55
N ARG A 78 -6.23 2.93 11.89
CA ARG A 78 -7.48 3.68 12.12
C ARG A 78 -8.08 3.51 13.53
N ARG A 79 -7.78 2.41 14.22
CA ARG A 79 -8.22 2.19 15.61
C ARG A 79 -7.32 2.85 16.65
N GLU A 80 -6.08 3.16 16.31
CA GLU A 80 -5.10 3.75 17.23
C GLU A 80 -5.10 5.29 17.20
N GLU A 81 -5.74 5.89 16.21
CA GLU A 81 -5.88 7.35 16.08
C GLU A 81 -7.05 7.94 16.90
N GLY A 82 -8.03 7.11 17.28
CA GLY A 82 -9.19 7.49 18.11
C GLY A 82 -9.05 7.03 19.55
#